data_AF-A0A6G6ZXB0-F1
#
_entry.id   AF-A0A6G6ZXB0-F1
#
_cell.length_a   1.000
_cell.length_b   1.000
_cell.length_c   1.000
_cell.angle_alpha   90.00
_cell.angle_beta   90.00
_cell.angle_gamma   90.00
#
_symmetry.space_group_name_H-M   'P 1'
#
loop_
_entity.id
_entity.type
_entity.pdbx_description
1 polymer ?
#
loop_
_entity_poly.entity_id
_entity_poly.type
_entity_poly.pdbx_seq_one_letter_code
_entity_poly.pdbx_strand_id
1 'polypeptide(L)'
;MTSRLLVGALTNIQYVSYPVADGSESGHPVYEVVYEGNRYDRKTANTLCRTSVREAVTESDRLSLQAGDTYRIERYTLHEAVVAADVVTCTLVCMHEPAYGVVKLMGVDGYPEELSFVRTEHDGAIFLNYL
;
A
#
# COMPACT_ATOMS: atom_id res chain seq x y z
N MET A 1 -0.62 18.05 0.67
CA MET A 1 -1.89 17.31 0.83
C MET A 1 -1.70 16.28 1.92
N THR A 2 -2.64 16.15 2.87
CA THR A 2 -2.56 15.25 4.02
C THR A 2 -3.78 14.33 4.04
N SER A 3 -3.56 13.07 4.39
CA SER A 3 -4.61 12.10 4.67
C SER A 3 -5.10 12.29 6.11
N ARG A 4 -6.32 11.81 6.42
CA ARG A 4 -6.92 11.93 7.76
C ARG A 4 -7.53 10.61 8.21
N LEU A 5 -7.28 10.23 9.45
CA LEU A 5 -7.93 9.10 10.10
C LEU A 5 -9.30 9.53 10.61
N LEU A 6 -10.36 8.88 10.14
CA LEU A 6 -11.74 9.23 10.49
C LEU A 6 -12.25 8.39 11.67
N VAL A 7 -11.96 7.09 11.66
CA VAL A 7 -12.36 6.14 12.70
C VAL A 7 -11.23 5.15 12.95
N GLY A 8 -11.13 4.68 14.20
CA GLY A 8 -10.19 3.65 14.63
C GLY A 8 -8.81 4.22 14.98
N ALA A 9 -7.83 3.33 14.91
CA ALA A 9 -6.43 3.62 15.15
C ALA A 9 -5.58 2.81 14.16
N LEU A 10 -4.43 3.35 13.79
CA LEU A 10 -3.44 2.61 12.99
C LEU A 10 -2.03 3.06 13.37
N THR A 11 -1.06 2.18 13.17
CA THR A 11 0.36 2.51 13.21
C THR A 11 0.89 2.50 11.79
N ASN A 12 1.32 3.65 11.30
CA ASN A 12 2.00 3.76 10.02
C ASN A 12 3.50 3.60 10.24
N ILE A 13 4.11 2.62 9.56
CA ILE A 13 5.54 2.36 9.63
C ILE A 13 6.14 2.64 8.26
N GLN A 14 7.20 3.45 8.20
CA GLN A 14 7.95 3.69 6.97
C GLN A 14 9.24 2.89 6.99
N TYR A 15 9.66 2.46 5.80
CA TYR A 15 10.83 1.63 5.62
C TYR A 15 11.77 2.21 4.57
N VAL A 16 13.06 1.94 4.76
CA VAL A 16 14.06 1.97 3.69
C VAL A 16 14.31 0.52 3.27
N SER A 17 14.26 0.26 1.98
CA SER A 17 14.56 -1.06 1.41
C SER A 17 15.91 -1.07 0.70
N TYR A 18 16.52 -2.25 0.68
CA TYR A 18 17.79 -2.49 -0.01
C TYR A 18 17.77 -3.88 -0.68
N PRO A 19 18.32 -4.01 -1.90
CA PRO A 19 18.47 -5.30 -2.57
C PRO A 19 19.26 -6.28 -1.71
N VAL A 20 18.82 -7.53 -1.67
CA VAL A 20 19.67 -8.64 -1.19
C VAL A 20 20.38 -9.30 -2.36
N ALA A 21 21.40 -10.11 -2.06
CA ALA A 21 22.14 -10.83 -3.10
C ALA A 21 21.23 -11.74 -3.93
N ASP A 22 21.47 -11.79 -5.24
CA ASP A 22 20.73 -12.65 -6.16
C ASP A 22 20.75 -14.11 -5.70
N GLY A 23 19.57 -14.75 -5.71
CA GLY A 23 19.39 -16.12 -5.26
C GLY A 23 19.34 -16.31 -3.73
N SER A 24 19.41 -15.23 -2.94
CA SER A 24 19.14 -15.31 -1.50
C SER A 24 17.66 -15.58 -1.24
N GLU A 25 17.35 -16.40 -0.23
CA GLU A 25 15.98 -16.54 0.31
C GLU A 25 15.68 -15.52 1.43
N SER A 26 16.66 -14.72 1.84
CA SER A 26 16.48 -13.67 2.85
C SER A 26 15.70 -12.47 2.31
N GLY A 27 15.16 -11.64 3.21
CA GLY A 27 14.36 -10.47 2.86
C GLY A 27 12.95 -10.84 2.38
N HIS A 28 12.29 -9.93 1.67
CA HIS A 28 10.92 -10.08 1.18
C HIS A 28 10.90 -10.10 -0.36
N PRO A 29 10.01 -10.90 -0.98
CA PRO A 29 9.83 -10.87 -2.42
C PRO A 29 9.27 -9.53 -2.89
N VAL A 30 9.78 -9.01 -4.00
CA VAL A 30 9.30 -7.78 -4.61
C VAL A 30 8.32 -8.10 -5.72
N TYR A 31 7.18 -7.42 -5.72
CA TYR A 31 6.20 -7.42 -6.80
C TYR A 31 6.23 -6.09 -7.54
N GLU A 32 6.09 -6.16 -8.86
CA GLU A 32 5.89 -5.00 -9.73
C GLU A 32 4.47 -5.01 -10.29
N VAL A 33 3.92 -3.81 -10.49
CA VAL A 33 2.61 -3.63 -11.10
C VAL A 33 2.76 -3.79 -12.61
N VAL A 34 2.18 -4.86 -13.17
CA VAL A 34 1.93 -4.97 -14.60
C VAL A 34 0.60 -4.30 -14.88
N TYR A 35 0.67 -3.09 -15.40
CA TYR A 35 -0.51 -2.31 -15.73
C TYR A 35 -1.01 -2.71 -17.12
N GLU A 36 -2.07 -3.51 -17.17
CA GLU A 36 -2.60 -4.06 -18.44
C GLU A 36 -3.82 -3.32 -19.00
N GLY A 37 -4.31 -2.23 -18.37
CA GLY A 37 -5.61 -1.66 -18.70
C GLY A 37 -5.67 -0.17 -19.04
N ASN A 38 -6.86 0.30 -19.43
CA ASN A 38 -7.16 1.71 -19.62
C ASN A 38 -7.90 2.21 -18.36
N ARG A 39 -7.34 3.18 -17.61
CA ARG A 39 -7.85 3.65 -16.30
C ARG A 39 -9.31 4.16 -16.32
N TYR A 40 -9.86 4.39 -17.50
CA TYR A 40 -11.23 4.86 -17.72
C TYR A 40 -12.22 3.72 -18.01
N ASP A 41 -11.74 2.50 -18.17
CA ASP A 41 -12.57 1.33 -18.38
C ASP A 41 -12.86 0.64 -17.04
N ARG A 42 -14.14 0.38 -16.79
CA ARG A 42 -14.69 -0.13 -15.52
C ARG A 42 -14.21 -1.54 -15.18
N LYS A 43 -13.45 -2.20 -16.07
CA LYS A 43 -12.89 -3.54 -15.91
C LYS A 43 -11.36 -3.55 -15.88
N THR A 44 -10.73 -2.46 -15.45
CA THR A 44 -9.27 -2.43 -15.28
C THR A 44 -8.87 -3.36 -14.13
N ALA A 45 -8.21 -4.46 -14.45
CA ALA A 45 -7.49 -5.28 -13.49
C ALA A 45 -6.07 -4.74 -13.36
N ASN A 46 -5.57 -4.60 -12.13
CA ASN A 46 -4.14 -4.45 -11.90
C ASN A 46 -3.59 -5.82 -11.53
N THR A 47 -2.55 -6.25 -12.23
CA THR A 47 -1.86 -7.50 -11.92
C THR A 47 -0.52 -7.17 -11.28
N LEU A 48 -0.24 -7.77 -10.13
CA LEU A 48 1.07 -7.73 -9.51
C LEU A 48 1.79 -9.02 -9.87
N CYS A 49 2.98 -8.90 -10.43
CA CYS A 49 3.83 -10.04 -10.75
C CYS A 49 5.04 -10.06 -9.81
N ARG A 50 5.29 -11.20 -9.19
CA ARG A 50 6.47 -11.44 -8.38
C ARG A 50 7.70 -11.42 -9.27
N THR A 51 8.66 -10.59 -8.90
CA THR A 51 9.96 -10.53 -9.57
C THR A 51 10.91 -11.57 -8.97
N SER A 52 12.08 -11.77 -9.61
CA SER A 52 13.18 -12.53 -9.01
C SER A 52 13.92 -11.76 -7.90
N VAL A 53 13.58 -10.48 -7.69
CA VAL A 53 14.25 -9.60 -6.73
C VAL A 53 13.67 -9.80 -5.33
N ARG A 54 14.56 -9.82 -4.35
CA ARG A 54 14.20 -9.71 -2.94
C ARG A 54 14.86 -8.47 -2.36
N GLU A 55 14.16 -7.83 -1.43
CA GLU A 55 14.67 -6.68 -0.70
C GLU A 55 14.50 -6.90 0.80
N ALA A 56 15.51 -6.54 1.58
CA ALA A 56 15.37 -6.42 3.02
C ALA A 56 15.00 -4.99 3.38
N VAL A 57 14.33 -4.82 4.51
CA VAL A 57 13.77 -3.54 4.94
C VAL A 57 14.27 -3.20 6.33
N THR A 58 14.44 -1.92 6.59
CA THR A 58 14.69 -1.37 7.92
C THR A 58 13.72 -0.25 8.19
N GLU A 59 13.06 -0.30 9.34
CA GLU A 59 12.16 0.74 9.80
C GLU A 59 12.92 2.06 9.92
N SER A 60 12.42 3.09 9.24
CA SER A 60 12.96 4.45 9.31
C SER A 60 12.12 5.37 10.17
N ASP A 61 10.81 5.13 10.24
CA ASP A 61 9.87 5.94 11.01
C ASP A 61 8.65 5.11 11.44
N ARG A 62 8.05 5.50 12.57
CA ARG A 62 6.85 4.87 13.12
C ARG A 62 5.95 5.91 13.76
N LEU A 63 4.72 5.97 13.28
CA LEU A 63 3.73 6.92 13.72
C LEU A 63 2.42 6.22 14.08
N SER A 64 2.07 6.25 15.37
CA SER A 64 0.76 5.81 15.85
C SER A 64 -0.25 6.95 15.69
N LEU A 65 -1.39 6.63 15.08
CA LEU A 65 -2.46 7.57 14.73
C LEU A 65 -3.77 7.14 15.39
N GLN A 66 -4.55 8.13 15.80
CA GLN A 66 -5.91 8.00 16.33
C GLN A 66 -6.91 8.79 15.47
N ALA A 67 -8.19 8.47 15.62
CA ALA A 67 -9.25 9.18 14.92
C ALA A 67 -9.14 10.70 15.11
N GLY A 68 -9.19 11.44 14.01
CA GLY A 68 -8.96 12.88 13.95
C GLY A 68 -7.57 13.27 13.45
N ASP A 69 -6.56 12.42 13.64
CA ASP A 69 -5.18 12.72 13.25
C ASP A 69 -5.00 12.80 11.74
N THR A 70 -4.02 13.59 11.32
CA THR A 70 -3.62 13.72 9.92
C THR A 70 -2.20 13.23 9.72
N TYR A 71 -1.93 12.64 8.56
CA TYR A 71 -0.61 12.14 8.21
C TYR A 71 -0.36 12.27 6.71
N ARG A 72 0.91 12.22 6.33
CA ARG A 72 1.35 12.32 4.94
C ARG A 72 2.33 11.20 4.66
N ILE A 73 2.11 10.51 3.55
CA ILE A 73 3.06 9.57 2.98
C ILE A 73 3.64 10.25 1.75
N GLU A 74 4.96 10.40 1.70
CA GLU A 74 5.61 10.98 0.54
C GLU A 74 5.55 10.02 -0.65
N ARG A 75 5.75 10.59 -1.84
CA ARG A 75 5.71 9.83 -3.08
C ARG A 75 6.85 8.81 -3.10
N TYR A 76 6.54 7.58 -3.54
CA TYR A 76 7.51 6.47 -3.63
C TYR A 76 8.12 6.04 -2.28
N THR A 77 7.44 6.35 -1.17
CA THR A 77 7.82 5.85 0.16
C THR A 77 7.24 4.45 0.39
N LEU A 78 8.09 3.52 0.80
CA LEU A 78 7.65 2.22 1.30
C LEU A 78 7.09 2.38 2.71
N HIS A 79 5.85 1.96 2.90
CA HIS A 79 5.18 2.03 4.20
C HIS A 79 4.22 0.87 4.40
N GLU A 80 3.91 0.59 5.66
CA GLU A 80 2.92 -0.38 6.11
C GLU A 80 1.94 0.31 7.07
N ALA A 81 0.64 0.10 6.85
CA ALA A 81 -0.40 0.55 7.78
C ALA A 81 -0.86 -0.65 8.64
N VAL A 82 -0.39 -0.70 9.87
CA VAL A 82 -0.73 -1.77 10.82
C VAL A 82 -1.97 -1.39 11.62
N VAL A 83 -3.01 -2.21 11.54
CA VAL A 83 -4.28 -2.05 12.28
C VAL A 83 -4.45 -3.23 13.23
N ALA A 84 -4.97 -2.96 14.44
CA ALA A 84 -5.29 -4.04 15.38
C ALA A 84 -6.40 -4.94 14.81
N ALA A 85 -6.29 -6.25 15.03
CA ALA A 85 -7.15 -7.25 14.37
C ALA A 85 -8.66 -7.10 14.67
N ASP A 86 -9.01 -6.46 15.77
CA ASP A 86 -10.36 -6.24 16.27
C ASP A 86 -10.88 -4.81 16.03
N VAL A 87 -10.12 -3.98 15.32
CA VAL A 87 -10.47 -2.57 15.07
C VAL A 87 -10.81 -2.36 13.60
N VAL A 88 -11.93 -1.67 13.36
CA VAL A 88 -12.25 -1.13 12.03
C VAL A 88 -11.65 0.26 11.92
N THR A 89 -10.84 0.46 10.88
CA THR A 89 -10.20 1.73 10.59
C THR A 89 -10.71 2.31 9.28
N CYS A 90 -11.03 3.61 9.28
CA CYS A 90 -11.44 4.36 8.10
C CYS A 90 -10.54 5.57 7.89
N THR A 91 -9.94 5.68 6.72
CA THR A 91 -9.01 6.76 6.37
C THR A 91 -9.47 7.49 5.12
N LEU A 92 -9.56 8.81 5.20
CA LEU A 92 -9.65 9.66 4.02
C LEU A 92 -8.25 9.82 3.44
N VAL A 93 -7.97 9.11 2.35
CA VAL A 93 -6.67 9.11 1.68
C VAL A 93 -6.60 10.24 0.66
N CYS A 94 -5.61 11.12 0.79
CA CYS A 94 -5.31 12.10 -0.23
C CYS A 94 -4.22 11.56 -1.16
N MET A 95 -4.61 11.23 -2.39
CA MET A 95 -3.70 10.65 -3.39
C MET A 95 -2.84 11.74 -4.02
N HIS A 96 -1.57 11.41 -4.29
CA HIS A 96 -0.70 12.25 -5.10
C HIS A 96 -1.19 12.35 -6.55
N GLU A 97 -0.92 13.48 -7.20
CA GLU A 97 -1.11 13.61 -8.65
C GLU A 97 -0.26 12.59 -9.42
N PRO A 98 -0.68 12.12 -10.60
CA PRO A 98 0.09 11.17 -11.40
C PRO A 98 1.50 11.69 -11.70
N ALA A 99 2.53 10.90 -11.43
CA ALA A 99 3.86 11.12 -11.98
C ALA A 99 4.56 9.78 -12.23
N TYR A 100 5.58 9.80 -13.08
CA TYR A 100 6.42 8.65 -13.35
C TYR A 100 7.33 8.33 -12.18
N GLY A 101 7.50 7.04 -11.91
CA GLY A 101 8.40 6.50 -10.90
C GLY A 101 8.12 5.02 -10.67
N VAL A 102 9.03 4.38 -9.94
CA VAL A 102 8.92 2.95 -9.65
C VAL A 102 7.96 2.76 -8.48
N VAL A 103 6.97 1.89 -8.67
CA VAL A 103 6.07 1.43 -7.61
C VAL A 103 6.38 -0.04 -7.37
N LYS A 104 6.86 -0.33 -6.16
CA LYS A 104 7.15 -1.70 -5.69
C LYS A 104 6.16 -2.07 -4.60
N LEU A 105 5.81 -3.34 -4.54
CA LEU A 105 5.06 -3.91 -3.43
C LEU A 105 5.88 -5.04 -2.80
N MET A 106 6.04 -4.99 -1.48
CA MET A 106 6.73 -6.03 -0.73
C MET A 106 5.73 -7.13 -0.39
N GLY A 107 5.99 -8.34 -0.88
CA GLY A 107 5.19 -9.50 -0.58
C GLY A 107 5.67 -10.27 0.66
N VAL A 108 4.96 -11.33 0.96
CA VAL A 108 5.31 -12.32 1.99
C VAL A 108 5.50 -13.66 1.31
N ASP A 109 6.41 -14.49 1.82
CA ASP A 109 6.59 -15.84 1.28
C ASP A 109 5.31 -16.67 1.45
N GLY A 110 5.04 -17.53 0.46
CA GLY A 110 3.81 -18.30 0.35
C GLY A 110 2.70 -17.62 -0.48
N TYR A 111 2.85 -16.35 -0.84
CA TYR A 111 1.95 -15.68 -1.80
C TYR A 111 2.23 -16.15 -3.25
N PRO A 112 1.18 -16.19 -4.11
CA PRO A 112 1.30 -16.63 -5.49
C PRO A 112 2.15 -15.69 -6.34
N GLU A 113 2.73 -16.20 -7.42
CA GLU A 113 3.56 -15.41 -8.34
C GLU A 113 2.79 -14.24 -8.99
N GLU A 114 1.48 -14.41 -9.16
CA GLU A 114 0.61 -13.40 -9.75
C GLU A 114 -0.57 -13.10 -8.83
N LEU A 115 -0.86 -11.80 -8.61
CA LEU A 115 -2.03 -11.33 -7.86
C LEU A 115 -2.83 -10.36 -8.72
N SER A 116 -4.09 -10.67 -8.99
CA SER A 116 -4.99 -9.80 -9.75
C SER A 116 -5.98 -9.08 -8.83
N PHE A 117 -6.11 -7.77 -9.02
CA PHE A 117 -7.03 -6.92 -8.27
C PHE A 117 -8.09 -6.37 -9.20
N VAL A 118 -9.35 -6.65 -8.88
CA VAL A 118 -10.50 -6.07 -9.56
C VAL A 118 -11.00 -4.88 -8.75
N ARG A 119 -11.06 -3.71 -9.39
CA ARG A 119 -11.65 -2.54 -8.76
C ARG A 119 -13.17 -2.71 -8.66
N THR A 120 -13.71 -2.60 -7.45
CA THR A 120 -15.15 -2.49 -7.22
C THR A 120 -15.47 -1.06 -6.81
N GLU A 121 -16.49 -0.47 -7.44
CA GLU A 121 -17.00 0.86 -7.08
C GLU A 121 -18.12 0.72 -6.05
N HIS A 122 -18.11 1.58 -5.04
CA HIS A 122 -19.15 1.67 -4.03
C HIS A 122 -19.73 3.09 -4.00
N ASP A 123 -21.01 3.22 -3.68
CA ASP A 123 -21.64 4.52 -3.46
C ASP A 123 -20.96 5.23 -2.28
N GLY A 124 -20.46 6.44 -2.52
CA GLY A 124 -19.80 7.26 -1.50
C GLY A 124 -20.70 7.60 -0.31
N ALA A 125 -22.03 7.54 -0.49
CA ALA A 125 -23.01 7.81 0.57
C ALA A 125 -22.85 6.87 1.78
N ILE A 126 -22.37 5.63 1.56
CA ILE A 126 -22.15 4.67 2.65
C ILE A 126 -21.09 5.14 3.65
N PHE A 127 -20.23 6.09 3.23
CA PHE A 127 -19.16 6.62 4.05
C PHE A 127 -19.52 7.93 4.77
N LEU A 128 -20.70 8.51 4.51
CA LEU A 128 -21.14 9.76 5.15
C LEU A 128 -21.26 9.63 6.68
N ASN A 129 -21.54 8.44 7.19
CA ASN A 129 -21.60 8.19 8.63
C ASN A 129 -20.24 8.27 9.33
N TYR A 130 -19.14 8.35 8.56
CA TYR A 130 -17.77 8.41 9.06
C TYR A 130 -17.11 9.79 8.86
N LEU A 131 -17.79 10.74 8.22
CA LEU A 131 -17.30 12.10 7.98
C LEU A 131 -17.83 13.07 9.05
#